data_AF-A0A2S6ZT81-F1
#
_entry.id   AF-A0A2S6ZT81-F1
#
_cell.length_a   1.000
_cell.length_b   1.000
_cell.length_c   1.000
_cell.angle_alpha   90.00
_cell.angle_beta   90.00
_cell.angle_gamma   90.00
#
_symmetry.space_group_name_H-M   'P 1'
#
loop_
_entity.id
_entity.type
_entity.pdbx_description
1 polymer ?
#
loop_
_entity_poly.entity_id
_entity_poly.type
_entity_poly.pdbx_seq_one_letter_code
_entity_poly.pdbx_strand_id
1 'polypeptide(L)'
;MLLQMQEMAQELLNQIGPILNNEALLAQHESALKLFKHMSDCALGKRAVGGSDDIAKKIKQIQNRIAHHYANPDAAAPPVEGIEQYAGRATFKEMRQLAADVDLEIQVAEAGGDEEFLRFTEGLVLNREVAAQASNLVSGVEETYDAPSGEHGRRIQNLLKKLTEGAALSGGLLDIVRPLRENPVALADALHTLVRRYPTLGNNPNWRKSD
;
A
#
# COMPACT_ATOMS: atom_id res chain seq x y z
N MET A 1 -7.98 16.35 7.84
CA MET A 1 -8.92 15.45 7.14
C MET A 1 -8.20 14.32 6.41
N LEU A 2 -7.22 14.58 5.54
CA LEU A 2 -6.44 13.49 4.92
C LEU A 2 -5.71 12.63 5.95
N LEU A 3 -5.02 13.24 6.93
CA LEU A 3 -4.41 12.52 8.06
C LEU A 3 -5.38 11.61 8.84
N GLN A 4 -6.57 12.13 9.18
CA GLN A 4 -7.63 11.34 9.82
C GLN A 4 -8.10 10.17 8.95
N MET A 5 -8.10 10.35 7.62
CA MET A 5 -8.49 9.31 6.67
C MET A 5 -7.46 8.18 6.60
N GLN A 6 -6.17 8.48 6.76
CA GLN A 6 -5.12 7.48 6.89
C GLN A 6 -5.25 6.67 8.17
N GLU A 7 -5.44 7.33 9.32
CA GLU A 7 -5.68 6.63 10.59
C GLU A 7 -6.89 5.69 10.48
N MET A 8 -7.98 6.17 9.88
CA MET A 8 -9.20 5.40 9.64
C MET A 8 -9.01 4.23 8.66
N ALA A 9 -8.21 4.42 7.60
CA ALA A 9 -7.90 3.36 6.65
C ALA A 9 -7.10 2.23 7.31
N GLN A 10 -6.10 2.58 8.13
CA GLN A 10 -5.28 1.60 8.84
C GLN A 10 -6.05 0.87 9.94
N GLU A 11 -6.90 1.59 10.69
CA GLU A 11 -7.79 0.98 11.66
C GLU A 11 -8.72 -0.05 11.00
N LEU A 12 -9.36 0.34 9.88
CA LEU A 12 -10.25 -0.54 9.14
C LEU A 12 -9.51 -1.78 8.59
N LEU A 13 -8.28 -1.60 8.09
CA LEU A 13 -7.49 -2.71 7.53
C LEU A 13 -7.14 -3.74 8.61
N ASN A 14 -6.71 -3.28 9.78
CA ASN A 14 -6.38 -4.12 10.94
C ASN A 14 -7.60 -4.87 11.48
N GLN A 15 -8.80 -4.32 11.35
CA GLN A 15 -10.04 -4.96 11.80
C GLN A 15 -10.59 -5.98 10.81
N ILE A 16 -10.43 -5.73 9.51
CA ILE A 16 -10.92 -6.64 8.47
C ILE A 16 -9.99 -7.84 8.28
N GLY A 17 -8.67 -7.65 8.40
CA GLY A 17 -7.67 -8.71 8.21
C GLY A 17 -7.98 -10.04 8.94
N PRO A 18 -8.28 -10.01 10.25
CA PRO A 18 -8.56 -11.21 11.05
C PRO A 18 -9.85 -11.96 10.68
N ILE A 19 -10.79 -11.33 9.97
CA ILE A 19 -12.13 -11.90 9.73
C ILE A 19 -12.35 -12.37 8.28
N LEU A 20 -11.31 -12.30 7.43
CA LEU A 20 -11.40 -12.48 5.97
C LEU A 20 -12.03 -13.79 5.49
N ASN A 21 -12.01 -14.85 6.29
CA ASN A 21 -12.57 -16.17 5.94
C ASN A 21 -13.92 -16.46 6.56
N ASN A 22 -14.43 -15.51 7.34
CA ASN A 22 -15.75 -15.65 7.89
C ASN A 22 -16.77 -15.29 6.80
N GLU A 23 -17.33 -16.31 6.15
CA GLU A 23 -18.35 -16.14 5.11
C GLU A 23 -19.58 -15.39 5.64
N ALA A 24 -19.90 -15.54 6.93
CA ALA A 24 -21.00 -14.79 7.55
C ALA A 24 -20.73 -13.28 7.64
N LEU A 25 -19.47 -12.85 7.46
CA LEU A 25 -19.06 -11.44 7.46
C LEU A 25 -18.72 -10.92 6.05
N LEU A 26 -19.04 -11.65 4.98
CA LEU A 26 -18.78 -11.23 3.59
C LEU A 26 -19.32 -9.83 3.27
N ALA A 27 -20.53 -9.50 3.75
CA ALA A 27 -21.13 -8.18 3.57
C ALA A 27 -20.31 -7.05 4.23
N GLN A 28 -19.57 -7.34 5.31
CA GLN A 28 -18.68 -6.37 5.94
C GLN A 28 -17.38 -6.21 5.15
N HIS A 29 -16.86 -7.28 4.55
CA HIS A 29 -15.73 -7.18 3.61
C HIS A 29 -16.07 -6.30 2.42
N GLU A 30 -17.24 -6.50 1.79
CA GLU A 30 -17.67 -5.65 0.66
C GLU A 30 -17.89 -4.19 1.08
N SER A 31 -18.45 -3.98 2.26
CA SER A 31 -18.66 -2.63 2.80
C SER A 31 -17.34 -1.92 3.08
N ALA A 32 -16.37 -2.63 3.65
CA ALA A 32 -15.01 -2.12 3.86
C ALA A 32 -14.32 -1.81 2.54
N LEU A 33 -14.43 -2.69 1.53
CA LEU A 33 -13.83 -2.46 0.20
C LEU A 33 -14.39 -1.18 -0.44
N LYS A 34 -15.71 -1.00 -0.40
CA LYS A 34 -16.37 0.21 -0.90
C LYS A 34 -15.87 1.45 -0.16
N LEU A 35 -15.58 1.34 1.13
CA LEU A 35 -15.07 2.44 1.94
C LEU A 35 -13.60 2.75 1.61
N PHE A 36 -12.75 1.75 1.44
CA PHE A 36 -11.38 1.93 0.96
C PHE A 36 -11.32 2.60 -0.42
N LYS A 37 -12.18 2.18 -1.36
CA LYS A 37 -12.31 2.83 -2.68
C LYS A 37 -12.69 4.29 -2.53
N HIS A 38 -13.66 4.58 -1.67
CA HIS A 38 -14.09 5.95 -1.42
C HIS A 38 -12.98 6.81 -0.81
N MET A 39 -12.24 6.30 0.18
CA MET A 39 -11.12 7.00 0.81
C MET A 39 -10.00 7.26 -0.20
N SER A 40 -9.63 6.25 -1.00
CA SER A 40 -8.64 6.38 -2.07
C SER A 40 -9.07 7.42 -3.12
N ASP A 41 -10.32 7.41 -3.58
CA ASP A 41 -10.83 8.41 -4.52
C ASP A 41 -10.79 9.84 -3.95
N CYS A 42 -11.06 10.00 -2.66
CA CYS A 42 -10.94 11.30 -1.98
C CYS A 42 -9.48 11.74 -1.87
N ALA A 43 -8.58 10.83 -1.51
CA ALA A 43 -7.14 11.11 -1.38
C ALA A 43 -6.53 11.50 -2.74
N LEU A 44 -6.93 10.81 -3.81
CA LEU A 44 -6.50 11.07 -5.19
C LEU A 44 -7.18 12.30 -5.82
N GLY A 45 -7.99 13.05 -5.06
CA GLY A 45 -8.71 14.23 -5.57
C GLY A 45 -9.77 13.93 -6.63
N LYS A 46 -10.09 12.64 -6.89
CA LYS A 46 -11.13 12.21 -7.84
C LYS A 46 -12.53 12.48 -7.31
N ARG A 47 -12.65 12.68 -5.99
CA ARG A 47 -13.90 13.00 -5.30
C ARG A 47 -13.65 14.07 -4.25
N ALA A 48 -14.60 15.00 -4.11
CA ALA A 48 -14.56 16.00 -3.05
C ALA A 48 -14.55 15.31 -1.67
N VAL A 49 -13.69 15.80 -0.78
CA VAL A 49 -13.44 15.20 0.54
C VAL A 49 -14.58 15.47 1.55
N GLY A 50 -15.81 15.72 1.09
CA GLY A 50 -16.97 15.85 1.96
C GLY A 50 -17.33 14.50 2.59
N GLY A 51 -17.56 14.47 3.91
CA GLY A 51 -18.08 13.30 4.62
C GLY A 51 -17.09 12.50 5.47
N SER A 52 -16.07 13.13 6.07
CA SER A 52 -15.22 12.47 7.08
C SER A 52 -16.06 11.84 8.21
N ASP A 53 -17.12 12.52 8.64
CA ASP A 53 -18.09 12.00 9.61
C ASP A 53 -18.85 10.78 9.08
N ASP A 54 -19.14 10.75 7.77
CA ASP A 54 -19.78 9.61 7.12
C ASP A 54 -18.83 8.41 7.00
N ILE A 55 -17.53 8.64 6.77
CA ILE A 55 -16.49 7.60 6.79
C ILE A 55 -16.39 7.01 8.19
N ALA A 56 -16.21 7.85 9.22
CA ALA A 56 -16.14 7.43 10.61
C ALA A 56 -17.41 6.67 11.05
N LYS A 57 -18.59 7.14 10.64
CA LYS A 57 -19.88 6.47 10.90
C LYS A 57 -19.95 5.10 10.24
N LYS A 58 -19.49 4.96 9.01
CA LYS A 58 -19.46 3.67 8.30
C LYS A 58 -18.48 2.69 8.92
N ILE A 59 -17.30 3.15 9.35
CA ILE A 59 -16.34 2.32 10.09
C ILE A 59 -16.99 1.79 11.37
N LYS A 60 -17.61 2.66 12.18
CA LYS A 60 -18.34 2.26 13.40
C LYS A 60 -19.47 1.26 13.11
N GLN A 61 -20.19 1.41 12.00
CA GLN A 61 -21.22 0.46 11.61
C GLN A 61 -20.65 -0.92 11.27
N ILE A 62 -19.53 -0.98 10.55
CA ILE A 62 -18.81 -2.22 10.25
C ILE A 62 -18.34 -2.87 11.56
N GLN A 63 -17.70 -2.11 12.44
CA GLN A 63 -17.24 -2.55 13.76
C GLN A 63 -18.36 -3.16 14.59
N ASN A 64 -19.49 -2.44 14.72
CA ASN A 64 -20.63 -2.92 15.50
C ASN A 64 -21.21 -4.23 14.95
N ARG A 65 -21.23 -4.40 13.62
CA ARG A 65 -21.74 -5.63 12.99
C ARG A 65 -20.80 -6.81 13.18
N ILE A 66 -19.49 -6.59 13.13
CA ILE A 66 -18.48 -7.61 13.45
C ILE A 66 -18.59 -8.00 14.93
N ALA A 67 -18.64 -7.02 15.83
CA ALA A 67 -18.77 -7.25 17.26
C ALA A 67 -20.07 -8.01 17.60
N HIS A 68 -21.19 -7.64 16.98
CA HIS A 68 -22.47 -8.34 17.17
C HIS A 68 -22.43 -9.79 16.68
N HIS A 69 -21.74 -10.07 15.57
CA HIS A 69 -21.56 -11.44 15.10
C HIS A 69 -20.84 -12.31 16.13
N TYR A 70 -19.72 -11.82 16.69
CA TYR A 70 -18.94 -12.56 17.69
C TYR A 70 -19.54 -12.54 19.10
N ALA A 71 -20.54 -11.70 19.36
CA ALA A 71 -21.34 -11.78 20.59
C ALA A 71 -22.30 -12.99 20.59
N ASN A 72 -22.52 -13.64 19.45
CA ASN A 72 -23.27 -14.88 19.37
C ASN A 72 -22.41 -16.05 19.90
N PRO A 73 -22.85 -16.80 20.93
CA PRO A 73 -22.09 -17.93 21.48
C PRO A 73 -21.82 -19.06 20.49
N ASP A 74 -22.61 -19.16 19.41
CA ASP A 74 -22.42 -20.16 18.35
C ASP A 74 -21.47 -19.68 17.24
N ALA A 75 -21.00 -18.42 17.27
CA ALA A 75 -20.06 -17.92 16.29
C ALA A 75 -18.67 -18.50 16.54
N ALA A 76 -18.11 -19.18 15.54
CA ALA A 76 -16.71 -19.60 15.57
C ALA A 76 -15.82 -18.37 15.73
N ALA A 77 -14.91 -18.38 16.71
CA ALA A 77 -13.97 -17.30 16.95
C ALA A 77 -13.15 -16.98 15.67
N PRO A 78 -12.66 -15.74 15.50
CA PRO A 78 -11.77 -15.44 14.38
C PRO A 78 -10.56 -16.39 14.46
N PRO A 79 -10.16 -17.03 13.35
CA PRO A 79 -8.97 -17.86 13.35
C PRO A 79 -7.77 -17.02 13.78
N VAL A 80 -7.03 -17.50 14.79
CA VAL A 80 -5.82 -16.86 15.33
C VAL A 80 -4.62 -17.06 14.38
N GLU A 81 -4.75 -17.97 13.40
CA GLU A 81 -3.73 -18.23 12.39
C GLU A 81 -3.54 -17.01 11.49
N GLY A 82 -2.26 -16.67 11.29
CA GLY A 82 -1.82 -15.36 10.82
C GLY A 82 -2.49 -14.88 9.54
N ILE A 83 -2.65 -13.56 9.47
CA ILE A 83 -3.07 -12.80 8.28
C ILE A 83 -2.36 -13.29 7.00
N GLU A 84 -1.17 -13.91 7.13
CA GLU A 84 -0.36 -14.54 6.08
C GLU A 84 -1.08 -15.61 5.24
N GLN A 85 -1.94 -16.48 5.82
CA GLN A 85 -2.72 -17.43 5.01
C GLN A 85 -3.84 -16.76 4.20
N TYR A 86 -4.19 -15.52 4.54
CA TYR A 86 -5.35 -14.79 4.01
C TYR A 86 -4.98 -13.57 3.17
N ALA A 87 -3.69 -13.18 3.21
CA ALA A 87 -3.03 -12.23 2.34
C ALA A 87 -3.20 -12.56 0.84
N GLY A 88 -3.53 -13.83 0.52
CA GLY A 88 -3.77 -14.33 -0.83
C GLY A 88 -5.15 -13.97 -1.45
N ARG A 89 -6.16 -13.59 -0.66
CA ARG A 89 -7.49 -13.25 -1.22
C ARG A 89 -7.42 -11.93 -2.00
N ALA A 90 -7.85 -11.96 -3.26
CA ALA A 90 -7.83 -10.80 -4.17
C ALA A 90 -8.46 -9.53 -3.56
N THR A 91 -9.56 -9.69 -2.82
CA THR A 91 -10.24 -8.59 -2.14
C THR A 91 -9.39 -7.92 -1.06
N PHE A 92 -8.62 -8.69 -0.28
CA PHE A 92 -7.76 -8.10 0.75
C PHE A 92 -6.51 -7.47 0.15
N LYS A 93 -5.96 -8.05 -0.92
CA LYS A 93 -4.91 -7.42 -1.72
C LYS A 93 -5.35 -6.06 -2.22
N GLU A 94 -6.58 -5.97 -2.75
CA GLU A 94 -7.17 -4.71 -3.21
C GLU A 94 -7.32 -3.69 -2.07
N MET A 95 -7.80 -4.11 -0.89
CA MET A 95 -7.90 -3.22 0.28
C MET A 95 -6.53 -2.69 0.74
N ARG A 96 -5.52 -3.56 0.84
CA ARG A 96 -4.14 -3.16 1.19
C ARG A 96 -3.59 -2.15 0.20
N GLN A 97 -3.81 -2.40 -1.10
CA GLN A 97 -3.42 -1.48 -2.15
C GLN A 97 -4.10 -0.12 -2.01
N LEU A 98 -5.41 -0.08 -1.74
CA LEU A 98 -6.15 1.17 -1.59
C LEU A 98 -5.72 1.95 -0.35
N ALA A 99 -5.40 1.27 0.76
CA ALA A 99 -4.82 1.89 1.95
C ALA A 99 -3.45 2.50 1.64
N ALA A 100 -2.57 1.77 0.95
CA ALA A 100 -1.27 2.28 0.52
C ALA A 100 -1.38 3.48 -0.44
N ASP A 101 -2.38 3.50 -1.33
CA ASP A 101 -2.66 4.66 -2.18
C ASP A 101 -3.05 5.89 -1.34
N VAL A 102 -3.86 5.73 -0.28
CA VAL A 102 -4.22 6.82 0.64
C VAL A 102 -2.98 7.35 1.37
N ASP A 103 -2.14 6.45 1.89
CA ASP A 103 -0.90 6.81 2.58
C ASP A 103 0.05 7.61 1.67
N LEU A 104 0.19 7.18 0.41
CA LEU A 104 1.03 7.87 -0.57
C LEU A 104 0.51 9.29 -0.87
N GLU A 105 -0.78 9.48 -1.12
CA GLU A 105 -1.31 10.82 -1.43
C GLU A 105 -1.15 11.82 -0.29
N ILE A 106 -1.17 11.35 0.95
CA ILE A 106 -0.87 12.20 2.12
C ILE A 106 0.58 12.63 2.10
N GLN A 107 1.51 11.69 1.88
CA GLN A 107 2.94 12.00 1.82
C GLN A 107 3.25 12.95 0.65
N VAL A 108 2.55 12.80 -0.48
CA VAL A 108 2.63 13.74 -1.61
C VAL A 108 2.13 15.12 -1.22
N ALA A 109 0.98 15.21 -0.53
CA ALA A 109 0.45 16.49 -0.05
C ALA A 109 1.38 17.16 0.98
N GLU A 110 1.96 16.38 1.90
CA GLU A 110 2.93 16.86 2.89
C GLU A 110 4.23 17.36 2.25
N ALA A 111 4.67 16.71 1.16
CA ALA A 111 5.81 17.16 0.37
C ALA A 111 5.55 18.44 -0.42
N GLY A 112 4.31 18.94 -0.49
CA GLY A 112 3.94 20.14 -1.27
C GLY A 112 3.32 19.83 -2.64
N GLY A 113 2.91 18.60 -2.88
CA GLY A 113 2.30 18.13 -4.12
C GLY A 113 3.27 17.36 -5.03
N ASP A 114 2.76 16.88 -6.16
CA ASP A 114 3.48 16.01 -7.09
C ASP A 114 4.81 16.61 -7.59
N GLU A 115 4.88 17.94 -7.79
CA GLU A 115 6.08 18.61 -8.30
C GLU A 115 7.25 18.54 -7.30
N GLU A 116 7.01 18.92 -6.04
CA GLU A 116 8.03 18.87 -5.00
C GLU A 116 8.34 17.42 -4.60
N PHE A 117 7.33 16.53 -4.57
CA PHE A 117 7.54 15.11 -4.29
C PHE A 117 8.49 14.47 -5.32
N LEU A 118 8.33 14.79 -6.60
CA LEU A 118 9.14 14.23 -7.69
C LEU A 118 10.49 14.94 -7.90
N ARG A 119 10.76 16.02 -7.16
CA ARG A 119 12.02 16.74 -7.26
C ARG A 119 13.21 15.86 -6.89
N PHE A 120 14.23 15.87 -7.73
CA PHE A 120 15.42 15.05 -7.52
C PHE A 120 16.28 15.54 -6.36
N THR A 121 16.81 14.60 -5.61
CA THR A 121 17.77 14.79 -4.52
C THR A 121 18.90 13.76 -4.64
N GLU A 122 19.97 13.97 -3.89
CA GLU A 122 21.05 13.00 -3.73
C GLU A 122 20.50 11.63 -3.28
N GLY A 123 21.09 10.57 -3.83
CA GLY A 123 20.58 9.22 -3.69
C GLY A 123 20.77 8.61 -2.30
N LEU A 124 19.94 7.61 -2.00
CA LEU A 124 20.10 6.73 -0.85
C LEU A 124 20.85 5.46 -1.30
N VAL A 125 21.78 4.96 -0.49
CA VAL A 125 22.40 3.65 -0.70
C VAL A 125 21.70 2.62 0.19
N LEU A 126 20.90 1.74 -0.42
CA LEU A 126 20.30 0.61 0.27
C LEU A 126 21.32 -0.50 0.55
N ASN A 127 21.08 -1.26 1.63
CA ASN A 127 21.80 -2.50 1.89
C ASN A 127 21.54 -3.49 0.74
N ARG A 128 22.61 -4.05 0.18
CA ARG A 128 22.56 -5.00 -0.94
C ARG A 128 21.75 -6.25 -0.64
N GLU A 129 21.78 -6.74 0.59
CA GLU A 129 21.02 -7.94 1.01
C GLU A 129 19.53 -7.65 1.03
N VAL A 130 19.12 -6.50 1.58
CA VAL A 130 17.71 -6.09 1.61
C VAL A 130 17.20 -5.82 0.19
N ALA A 131 18.00 -5.16 -0.64
CA ALA A 131 17.66 -4.95 -2.05
C ALA A 131 17.54 -6.26 -2.83
N ALA A 132 18.39 -7.26 -2.55
CA ALA A 132 18.30 -8.58 -3.16
C ALA A 132 17.05 -9.35 -2.70
N GLN A 133 16.70 -9.30 -1.41
CA GLN A 133 15.46 -9.91 -0.89
C GLN A 133 14.22 -9.25 -1.51
N ALA A 134 14.16 -7.91 -1.55
CA ALA A 134 13.10 -7.19 -2.24
C ALA A 134 13.04 -7.54 -3.74
N SER A 135 14.18 -7.73 -4.39
CA SER A 135 14.26 -8.15 -5.80
C SER A 135 13.73 -9.57 -6.01
N ASN A 136 13.99 -10.50 -5.09
CA ASN A 136 13.46 -11.87 -5.15
C ASN A 136 11.93 -11.90 -5.00
N LEU A 137 11.38 -11.13 -4.05
CA LEU A 137 9.95 -10.92 -3.87
C LEU A 137 9.31 -10.41 -5.18
N VAL A 138 9.83 -9.31 -5.72
CA VAL A 138 9.34 -8.68 -6.96
C VAL A 138 9.52 -9.56 -8.20
N SER A 139 10.47 -10.49 -8.19
CA SER A 139 10.68 -11.42 -9.30
C SER A 139 9.79 -12.67 -9.23
N GLY A 140 9.00 -12.83 -8.15
CA GLY A 140 8.17 -14.01 -7.93
C GLY A 140 8.95 -15.26 -7.56
N VAL A 141 10.16 -15.09 -7.01
CA VAL A 141 10.93 -16.22 -6.44
C VAL A 141 10.26 -16.74 -5.17
N GLU A 142 9.62 -15.84 -4.40
CA GLU A 142 8.84 -16.20 -3.23
C GLU A 142 7.36 -16.37 -3.60
N GLU A 143 6.87 -17.62 -3.57
CA GLU A 143 5.50 -17.97 -3.97
C GLU A 143 4.41 -17.33 -3.08
N THR A 144 4.77 -16.89 -1.88
CA THR A 144 3.86 -16.24 -0.91
C THR A 144 3.67 -14.74 -1.19
N TYR A 145 4.49 -14.15 -2.05
CA TYR A 145 4.41 -12.73 -2.40
C TYR A 145 3.69 -12.53 -3.74
N ASP A 146 2.84 -11.49 -3.80
CA ASP A 146 2.09 -11.15 -5.01
C ASP A 146 2.96 -10.37 -5.99
N ALA A 147 3.83 -11.10 -6.69
CA ALA A 147 4.82 -10.50 -7.55
C ALA A 147 4.18 -9.76 -8.75
N PRO A 148 4.66 -8.56 -9.08
CA PRO A 148 4.21 -7.81 -10.23
C PRO A 148 4.75 -8.42 -11.52
N SER A 149 3.95 -8.41 -12.58
CA SER A 149 4.35 -8.96 -13.86
C SER A 149 4.75 -7.90 -14.89
N GLY A 150 5.53 -8.33 -15.88
CA GLY A 150 5.89 -7.54 -17.05
C GLY A 150 6.57 -6.21 -16.72
N GLU A 151 6.03 -5.15 -17.31
CA GLU A 151 6.59 -3.79 -17.22
C GLU A 151 6.58 -3.21 -15.81
N HIS A 152 5.62 -3.63 -14.96
CA HIS A 152 5.54 -3.15 -13.59
C HIS A 152 6.72 -3.70 -12.76
N GLY A 153 6.97 -5.00 -12.81
CA GLY A 153 8.10 -5.61 -12.12
C GLY A 153 9.46 -5.08 -12.61
N ARG A 154 9.61 -4.92 -13.93
CA ARG A 154 10.83 -4.35 -14.51
C ARG A 154 11.17 -2.96 -13.97
N ARG A 155 10.17 -2.09 -13.82
CA ARG A 155 10.36 -0.73 -13.29
C ARG A 155 10.77 -0.73 -11.82
N ILE A 156 10.19 -1.61 -11.01
CA ILE A 156 10.60 -1.78 -9.61
C ILE A 156 12.05 -2.28 -9.53
N GLN A 157 12.43 -3.25 -10.36
CA GLN A 157 13.82 -3.74 -10.43
C GLN A 157 14.81 -2.63 -10.78
N ASN A 158 14.45 -1.73 -11.71
CA ASN A 158 15.28 -0.57 -12.04
C ASN A 158 15.43 0.39 -10.85
N LEU A 159 14.37 0.60 -10.06
CA LEU A 159 14.42 1.43 -8.86
C LEU A 159 15.30 0.81 -7.78
N LEU A 160 15.15 -0.49 -7.51
CA LEU A 160 16.00 -1.22 -6.56
C LEU A 160 17.48 -1.13 -6.94
N LYS A 161 17.79 -1.26 -8.23
CA LYS A 161 19.15 -1.05 -8.75
C LYS A 161 19.64 0.37 -8.48
N LYS A 162 18.88 1.40 -8.84
CA LYS A 162 19.23 2.82 -8.61
C LYS A 162 19.46 3.13 -7.13
N LEU A 163 18.61 2.58 -6.25
CA LEU A 163 18.73 2.70 -4.79
C LEU A 163 19.96 1.95 -4.24
N THR A 164 20.42 0.89 -4.90
CA THR A 164 21.65 0.19 -4.50
C THR A 164 22.90 0.94 -4.97
N GLU A 165 22.79 1.66 -6.10
CA GLU A 165 23.87 2.44 -6.71
C GLU A 165 24.00 3.86 -6.10
N GLY A 166 23.06 4.28 -5.24
CA GLY A 166 23.03 5.65 -4.70
C GLY A 166 22.72 6.70 -5.77
N ALA A 167 22.02 6.32 -6.84
CA ALA A 167 21.66 7.23 -7.92
C ALA A 167 20.66 8.29 -7.43
N ALA A 168 20.72 9.48 -8.03
CA ALA A 168 19.75 10.53 -7.77
C ALA A 168 18.32 10.07 -8.12
N LEU A 169 17.40 10.27 -7.19
CA LEU A 169 15.99 9.88 -7.29
C LEU A 169 15.10 11.00 -6.71
N SER A 170 13.79 10.87 -6.90
CA SER A 170 12.79 11.77 -6.31
C SER A 170 12.91 11.77 -4.77
N GLY A 171 12.83 12.95 -4.16
CA GLY A 171 12.91 13.13 -2.70
C GLY A 171 11.81 12.41 -1.97
N GLY A 172 10.57 12.55 -2.44
CA GLY A 172 9.44 11.81 -1.88
C GLY A 172 9.63 10.29 -1.93
N LEU A 173 10.15 9.75 -3.03
CA LEU A 173 10.50 8.33 -3.11
C LEU A 173 11.54 7.95 -2.05
N LEU A 174 12.60 8.74 -1.88
CA LEU A 174 13.63 8.45 -0.90
C LEU A 174 13.12 8.55 0.53
N ASP A 175 12.25 9.51 0.84
CA ASP A 175 11.67 9.68 2.17
C ASP A 175 10.75 8.51 2.55
N ILE A 176 10.07 7.91 1.56
CA ILE A 176 9.29 6.68 1.74
C ILE A 176 10.19 5.46 1.95
N VAL A 177 11.23 5.31 1.13
CA VAL A 177 12.08 4.13 1.14
C VAL A 177 13.03 4.11 2.34
N ARG A 178 13.52 5.27 2.79
CA ARG A 178 14.51 5.41 3.86
C ARG A 178 14.13 4.70 5.17
N PRO A 179 12.89 4.82 5.71
CA PRO A 179 12.49 4.09 6.92
C PRO A 179 12.31 2.58 6.69
N LEU A 180 12.12 2.14 5.43
CA LEU A 180 11.83 0.75 5.07
C LEU A 180 13.09 -0.06 4.71
N ARG A 181 14.28 0.54 4.83
CA ARG A 181 15.57 -0.03 4.40
C ARG A 181 16.01 -1.32 5.10
N GLU A 182 15.30 -1.73 6.15
CA GLU A 182 15.53 -2.97 6.91
C GLU A 182 14.42 -4.00 6.72
N ASN A 183 13.35 -3.65 5.97
CA ASN A 183 12.19 -4.50 5.77
C ASN A 183 11.96 -4.72 4.25
N PRO A 184 12.38 -5.87 3.70
CA PRO A 184 12.31 -6.12 2.25
C PRO A 184 10.86 -6.21 1.73
N VAL A 185 9.93 -6.72 2.55
CA VAL A 185 8.51 -6.85 2.18
C VAL A 185 7.87 -5.46 2.11
N ALA A 186 8.03 -4.66 3.17
CA ALA A 186 7.49 -3.29 3.18
C ALA A 186 8.13 -2.42 2.10
N LEU A 187 9.43 -2.62 1.82
CA LEU A 187 10.11 -1.95 0.71
C LEU A 187 9.51 -2.32 -0.64
N ALA A 188 9.26 -3.60 -0.89
CA ALA A 188 8.63 -4.06 -2.13
C ALA A 188 7.21 -3.46 -2.28
N ASP A 189 6.38 -3.52 -1.24
CA ASP A 189 5.03 -2.95 -1.23
C ASP A 189 5.02 -1.44 -1.51
N ALA A 190 5.96 -0.69 -0.93
CA ALA A 190 6.11 0.74 -1.17
C ALA A 190 6.50 1.04 -2.63
N LEU A 191 7.44 0.28 -3.19
CA LEU A 191 7.86 0.44 -4.59
C LEU A 191 6.75 0.08 -5.59
N HIS A 192 5.94 -0.94 -5.29
CA HIS A 192 4.72 -1.24 -6.04
C HIS A 192 3.77 -0.04 -6.09
N THR A 193 3.50 0.54 -4.92
CA THR A 193 2.59 1.68 -4.77
C THR A 193 3.10 2.89 -5.55
N LEU A 194 4.40 3.19 -5.44
CA LEU A 194 5.06 4.26 -6.17
C LEU A 194 5.01 4.09 -7.70
N VAL A 195 5.37 2.90 -8.21
CA VAL A 195 5.37 2.61 -9.66
C VAL A 195 3.95 2.57 -10.24
N ARG A 196 2.96 2.20 -9.42
CA ARG A 196 1.54 2.29 -9.78
C ARG A 196 1.09 3.75 -9.92
N ARG A 197 1.38 4.59 -8.93
CA ARG A 197 0.95 6.01 -8.91
C ARG A 197 1.67 6.87 -9.94
N TYR A 198 2.95 6.60 -10.17
CA TYR A 198 3.79 7.33 -11.11
C TYR A 198 4.29 6.41 -12.22
N PRO A 199 3.58 6.32 -13.34
CA PRO A 199 3.93 5.40 -14.42
C PRO A 199 5.31 5.65 -15.05
N THR A 200 5.88 6.83 -14.85
CA THR A 200 7.22 7.23 -15.31
C THR A 200 8.34 6.82 -14.36
N LEU A 201 8.04 6.50 -13.09
CA LEU A 201 9.05 6.02 -12.15
C LEU A 201 9.56 4.63 -12.56
N GLY A 202 10.88 4.43 -12.40
CA GLY A 202 11.53 3.18 -12.81
C GLY A 202 11.65 2.99 -14.32
N ASN A 203 11.10 3.89 -15.14
CA ASN A 203 11.43 3.93 -16.56
C ASN A 203 12.84 4.48 -16.75
N ASN A 204 13.60 3.82 -17.61
CA ASN A 204 14.78 4.39 -18.24
C ASN A 204 14.56 4.27 -19.75
N PRO A 205 14.39 5.37 -20.48
CA PRO A 205 14.91 5.45 -21.82
C PRO A 205 16.42 5.77 -21.68
N ASN A 206 17.30 4.79 -21.87
CA ASN A 206 18.72 5.01 -22.18
C ASN A 206 19.58 5.88 -21.22
N TRP A 207 20.36 5.22 -20.37
CA TRP A 207 21.39 5.81 -19.50
C TRP A 207 22.76 5.99 -20.19
N ARG A 208 22.78 6.18 -21.51
CA ARG A 208 23.94 6.72 -22.23
C ARG A 208 23.48 7.73 -23.29
N LYS A 209 24.04 8.93 -23.17
CA LYS A 209 23.96 10.13 -24.01
C LYS A 209 22.81 11.09 -23.72
N SER A 210 23.14 12.14 -22.97
CA SER A 210 22.82 13.50 -23.40
C SER A 210 24.07 14.03 -24.10
N ASP A 211 23.87 14.65 -25.27
CA ASP A 211 24.91 15.30 -26.08
C ASP A 211 25.62 16.45 -25.35
#